data_AF-A0A9W4R4Z2-F1
#
_entry.id   AF-A0A9W4R4Z2-F1
#
_cell.length_a   1.000
_cell.length_b   1.000
_cell.length_c   1.000
_cell.angle_alpha   90.00
_cell.angle_beta   90.00
_cell.angle_gamma   90.00
#
_symmetry.space_group_name_H-M   'P 1'
#
loop_
_entity.id
_entity.type
_entity.pdbx_description
1 polymer ?
#
loop_
_entity_poly.entity_id
_entity_poly.type
_entity_poly.pdbx_seq_one_letter_code
_entity_poly.pdbx_strand_id
1 'polypeptide(L)' 'MSDLIALATMREAIKQGIKIGSELRIVGFDGIEEAARFVPRLTTIHQNSQEKGVMAANLFISKEEKQYEVGYALDIGASS' A
#
# COMPACT_ATOMS: atom_id res chain seq x y z
N MET A 1 -7.02 1.53 -2.78
CA MET A 1 -6.79 3.00 -2.88
C MET A 1 -5.34 3.25 -2.51
N SER A 2 -4.56 3.86 -3.42
CA SER A 2 -3.08 3.96 -3.36
C SER A 2 -2.50 4.52 -2.06
N ASP A 3 -1.29 4.09 -1.68
CA ASP A 3 -0.50 4.70 -0.61
C ASP A 3 -0.33 6.21 -0.77
N LEU A 4 -0.17 6.72 -1.99
CA LEU A 4 -0.02 8.16 -2.23
C LEU A 4 -1.25 8.96 -1.77
N ILE A 5 -2.45 8.40 -1.94
CA ILE A 5 -3.70 9.03 -1.50
C ILE A 5 -3.78 8.98 0.03
N ALA A 6 -3.42 7.85 0.64
CA ALA A 6 -3.39 7.70 2.09
C ALA A 6 -2.41 8.69 2.74
N LEU A 7 -1.19 8.81 2.19
CA LEU A 7 -0.17 9.75 2.65
C LEU A 7 -0.61 11.20 2.49
N ALA A 8 -1.23 11.57 1.36
CA ALA A 8 -1.79 12.90 1.16
C ALA A 8 -2.88 13.22 2.21
N THR A 9 -3.73 12.24 2.50
CA THR A 9 -4.80 12.35 3.50
C THR A 9 -4.22 12.53 4.91
N MET A 10 -3.22 11.72 5.29
CA MET A 10 -2.53 11.85 6.57
C MET A 10 -1.88 13.23 6.73
N ARG A 11 -1.20 13.74 5.69
CA ARG A 11 -0.60 15.09 5.72
C ARG A 11 -1.64 16.16 6.01
N GLU A 12 -2.80 16.07 5.38
CA GLU A 12 -3.86 17.07 5.56
C GLU A 12 -4.54 16.96 6.92
N ALA A 13 -4.84 15.75 7.38
CA ALA A 13 -5.39 15.52 8.71
C ALA A 13 -4.44 16.03 9.82
N ILE A 14 -3.13 15.80 9.68
CA ILE A 14 -2.12 16.32 10.61
C ILE A 14 -2.12 17.85 10.64
N LYS A 15 -2.22 18.53 9.49
CA LYS A 15 -2.31 20.01 9.44
C LYS A 15 -3.57 20.54 10.15
N GLN A 16 -4.66 19.78 10.12
CA GLN A 16 -5.91 20.11 10.81
C GLN A 16 -5.88 19.75 12.30
N GLY A 17 -4.76 19.21 12.81
CA GLY A 17 -4.60 18.84 14.21
C GLY A 17 -5.25 17.50 14.59
N ILE A 18 -5.68 16.70 13.61
CA ILE A 18 -6.28 15.39 13.83
C ILE A 18 -5.18 14.36 14.15
N LYS A 19 -5.31 13.64 15.26
CA LYS A 19 -4.37 12.60 15.67
C LYS A 19 -4.60 11.31 14.88
N ILE A 20 -3.64 11.02 14.00
CA ILE A 20 -3.62 9.78 13.24
C ILE A 20 -3.40 8.57 14.17
N GLY A 21 -4.10 7.47 13.90
CA GLY A 21 -4.10 6.23 14.68
C GLY A 21 -5.12 6.21 15.84
N SER A 22 -5.24 7.32 16.58
CA SER A 22 -6.19 7.40 17.70
C SER A 22 -7.54 8.01 17.34
N GLU A 23 -7.56 9.11 16.58
CA GLU A 23 -8.79 9.81 16.17
C GLU A 23 -9.19 9.47 14.74
N LEU A 24 -8.20 9.32 13.84
CA LEU A 24 -8.41 8.92 12.47
C LEU A 24 -7.42 7.82 12.09
N ARG A 25 -7.96 6.65 11.73
CA ARG A 25 -7.17 5.53 11.22
C ARG A 25 -7.18 5.54 9.70
N ILE A 26 -6.01 5.36 9.11
CA ILE A 26 -5.81 5.38 7.66
C ILE A 26 -4.99 4.16 7.29
N VAL A 27 -5.47 3.41 6.30
CA VAL A 27 -4.79 2.27 5.70
C VAL A 27 -4.60 2.54 4.21
N GLY A 28 -3.38 2.35 3.73
CA GLY A 28 -2.99 2.48 2.34
C GLY A 28 -3.14 1.17 1.55
N PHE A 29 -2.65 1.20 0.32
CA PHE A 29 -2.62 0.06 -0.60
C PHE A 29 -1.54 0.36 -1.62
N ASP A 30 -0.42 -0.37 -1.62
CA ASP A 30 0.64 -0.45 -2.66
C ASP A 30 1.89 -1.07 -2.02
N GLY A 31 2.25 -0.64 -0.81
CA GLY A 31 3.47 -1.03 -0.11
C GLY A 31 4.69 -0.22 -0.53
N ILE A 32 4.51 1.06 -0.91
CA ILE A 32 5.63 1.90 -1.38
C ILE A 32 6.55 2.30 -0.22
N GLU A 33 7.81 2.59 -0.52
CA GLU A 33 8.81 2.89 0.50
C GLU A 33 8.47 4.15 1.31
N GLU A 34 7.80 5.12 0.68
CA GLU A 34 7.31 6.33 1.31
C GLU A 34 6.33 6.03 2.46
N ALA A 35 5.56 4.94 2.39
CA ALA A 35 4.66 4.51 3.45
C ALA A 35 5.42 4.20 4.75
N ALA A 36 6.60 3.56 4.63
CA ALA A 36 7.45 3.19 5.75
C ALA A 36 8.21 4.38 6.35
N ARG A 37 8.48 5.42 5.54
CA ARG A 37 9.25 6.62 5.91
C ARG A 37 8.39 7.76 6.44
N PHE A 38 7.06 7.70 6.29
CA PHE A 38 6.15 8.72 6.80
C PHE A 38 6.03 8.66 8.33
N VAL A 39 5.68 9.80 8.96
CA VAL A 39 5.47 9.90 10.41
C VAL A 39 4.08 10.47 10.69
N PRO A 40 3.19 9.73 11.39
CA PRO A 40 3.35 8.34 11.84
C PRO A 40 3.43 7.35 10.66
N ARG A 41 4.07 6.19 10.82
CA ARG A 41 4.20 5.20 9.73
C ARG A 41 2.82 4.77 9.21
N LEU A 42 2.65 4.70 7.89
CA LEU A 42 1.40 4.25 7.26
C LEU A 42 1.28 2.72 7.37
N THR A 43 0.12 2.25 7.81
CA THR A 43 -0.33 0.86 7.64
C THR A 43 -0.79 0.67 6.20
N THR A 44 -0.32 -0.36 5.49
CA THR A 44 -0.68 -0.58 4.08
C THR A 44 -0.74 -2.06 3.69
N ILE A 45 -1.54 -2.36 2.66
CA ILE A 45 -1.50 -3.64 1.95
C ILE A 45 -0.38 -3.57 0.90
N HIS A 46 0.65 -4.38 1.08
CA HIS A 46 1.77 -4.55 0.15
C HIS A 46 1.40 -5.57 -0.92
N GLN A 47 1.27 -5.13 -2.18
CA GLN A 47 0.67 -5.94 -3.25
C GLN A 47 1.61 -6.93 -3.97
N ASN A 48 2.87 -7.02 -3.58
CA ASN A 48 3.91 -7.83 -4.25
C ASN A 48 4.00 -7.53 -5.76
N SER A 49 4.02 -6.24 -6.12
CA SER A 49 3.97 -5.76 -7.52
C SER A 49 5.07 -6.33 -8.42
N GLN A 50 6.25 -6.63 -7.87
CA GLN A 50 7.34 -7.25 -8.63
C GLN A 50 6.98 -8.66 -9.09
N GLU A 51 6.48 -9.50 -8.18
CA GLU A 51 6.05 -10.87 -8.48
C GLU A 51 4.89 -10.87 -9.50
N LYS A 52 3.90 -9.99 -9.28
CA LYS A 52 2.81 -9.75 -10.24
C LYS A 52 3.34 -9.41 -11.64
N GLY A 53 4.33 -8.52 -11.73
CA GLY A 53 4.94 -8.12 -13.00
C GLY A 53 5.66 -9.26 -13.71
N VAL A 54 6.44 -10.07 -12.96
CA VAL A 54 7.12 -11.26 -13.50
C VAL A 54 6.10 -12.28 -14.03
N MET A 55 5.06 -12.57 -13.26
CA MET A 55 4.00 -13.50 -13.69
C MET A 55 3.28 -13.00 -14.93
N ALA A 56 2.91 -11.71 -14.98
CA ALA A 56 2.25 -11.11 -16.14
C ALA A 56 3.13 -11.19 -17.41
N ALA A 57 4.43 -10.91 -17.29
CA ALA A 57 5.36 -11.02 -18.40
C ALA A 57 5.49 -12.47 -18.89
N ASN A 58 5.60 -13.44 -17.97
CA ASN A 58 5.68 -14.86 -18.31
C ASN A 58 4.42 -15.35 -19.04
N LEU A 59 3.23 -15.00 -18.53
CA LEU A 59 1.95 -15.31 -19.17
C LEU A 59 1.86 -14.77 -20.60
N PHE A 60 2.29 -13.52 -20.80
CA PHE A 60 2.32 -12.90 -22.12
C PHE A 60 3.27 -13.62 -23.08
N ILE A 61 4.49 -13.95 -22.63
CA ILE A 61 5.50 -14.64 -23.44
C ILE A 61 5.04 -16.06 -23.79
N SER A 62 4.47 -16.80 -22.82
CA SER A 62 4.00 -18.18 -23.04
C SER A 62 2.64 -18.25 -23.74
N LYS A 63 1.94 -17.12 -23.90
CA LYS A 63 0.58 -17.02 -24.46
C LYS A 63 -0.43 -17.88 -23.70
N GLU A 64 -0.26 -17.97 -22.39
CA GLU A 64 -1.16 -18.71 -21.51
C GLU A 64 -2.30 -17.81 -21.01
N GLU A 65 -3.54 -18.30 -21.10
CA GLU A 65 -4.72 -17.67 -20.49
C GLU A 65 -5.02 -18.34 -19.15
N LYS A 66 -4.18 -18.07 -18.15
CA LYS A 66 -4.36 -18.56 -16.77
C LYS A 66 -4.46 -17.41 -15.80
N GLN A 67 -5.22 -17.62 -14.73
CA GLN A 67 -5.27 -16.72 -13.58
C GLN A 67 -4.43 -17.30 -12.45
N TYR A 68 -3.67 -16.42 -11.80
CA TYR A 68 -2.88 -16.74 -10.61
C TYR A 68 -3.29 -15.80 -9.49
N GLU A 69 -3.43 -16.33 -8.28
CA GLU A 69 -3.49 -15.51 -7.09
C GLU A 69 -2.06 -15.16 -6.67
N VAL A 70 -1.79 -13.87 -6.53
CA VAL A 70 -0.54 -13.38 -5.95
C VAL A 70 -0.84 -12.94 -4.52
N GLY A 71 -0.02 -13.41 -3.59
CA GLY A 71 -0.16 -13.04 -2.19
C GLY A 71 0.06 -11.55 -1.98
N TYR A 72 -0.34 -11.07 -0.81
CA TYR A 72 -0.04 -9.73 -0.31
C TYR A 72 0.53 -9.82 1.10
N ALA A 73 1.25 -8.79 1.53
CA ALA A 73 1.66 -8.63 2.92
C ALA A 73 0.93 -7.44 3.56
N LEU A 74 0.82 -7.46 4.88
CA LEU A 74 0.32 -6.33 5.65
C LEU A 74 1.49 -5.66 6.36
N ASP A 75 1.82 -4.45 5.92
CA ASP A 75 2.81 -3.61 6.58
C ASP A 75 2.08 -2.78 7.63
N ILE A 76 2.27 -3.11 8.92
CA ILE A 76 1.55 -2.45 10.03
C ILE A 76 2.31 -1.22 10.50
N GLY A 77 1.74 -0.03 10.31
CA GLY A 77 2.24 1.24 10.81
C GLY A 77 1.50 1.72 12.07
N ALA A 78 1.80 2.95 12.48
CA ALA A 78 1.12 3.63 13.58
C ALA A 78 -0.15 4.39 13.13
N SER A 79 -0.54 4.26 11.85
CA SER A 79 -1.73 4.93 11.30
C SER A 79 -3.03 4.14 11.45
N SER A 80 -2.98 2.90 11.93
CA SER A 80 -4.15 1.99 12.11
C SER A 80 -4.55 1.77 13.56
#